data_AF-A0AAU9VEJ6-F1
#
_entry.id   AF-A0AAU9VEJ6-F1
#
_cell.length_a   1.000
_cell.length_b   1.000
_cell.length_c   1.000
_cell.angle_alpha   90.00
_cell.angle_beta   90.00
_cell.angle_gamma   90.00
#
_symmetry.space_group_name_H-M   'P 1'
#
loop_
_entity.id
_entity.type
_entity.pdbx_description
1 polymer ?
#
loop_
_entity_poly.entity_id
_entity_poly.type
_entity_poly.pdbx_seq_one_letter_code
_entity_poly.pdbx_strand_id
1 'polypeptide(L)'
;MIIQIMTYSFIALFFGFLSTHLMNQEHQKQSLWVNLLGYGILVNVVTVLFIRFGLEKPQVLVSSAYSLNFALKFVLVSLPVGLLLMFLQAIINNTIIFIPGDYVRTRGHRIANSILVILIVIGAAFFFFSRWFTAFFGALTPEQFIFNLISPVKGTGDSVMAELLKPVVKTALVGIVFALVLLNKKDLHIFRKHRREVITAKQLRTSTLIIGIVLALVGTVYGVKRLRLDEVATSVASKSPYIEANYVKPSDDLLRFPEKKRNLIHIYVESVENSYLPKELGGHMDVNLMPEMTELAKEGISFSHNDTFGGPFQTYGSGWSVAAMVNMGMGIPLKVPAEGQDYGKSGYFLPGARGIGDILHDQGYEQTIMFGADADFGGLTTYFTSHGEFNIFDLNHVRNEGLIPQDYQVWWGYEDDKLYRFAKDEITRLSATGKPFNFTMETADTHFPDGYLQEGAPTPHDSQYANVIQFSQAETVKFVRWIQAQSFYKDTTVLITGDHLSMDKKFFEHFDPSYQRTVFNLILNAPQKSAETHNRFFSPVDFFPTTLSAMGVEIDGHRLGLGTDLFSKEPTLVERDGLETFNEELSRRSTFYDRSLMTTLDK
;
A
#
# COMPACT_ATOMS: atom_id res chain seq x y z
N MET A 1 31.51 8.05 -17.48
CA MET A 1 32.12 9.31 -17.95
C MET A 1 32.03 9.50 -19.47
N ILE A 2 32.56 8.60 -20.31
CA ILE A 2 32.53 8.75 -21.78
C ILE A 2 31.09 8.90 -22.32
N ILE A 3 30.17 8.02 -21.90
CA ILE A 3 28.75 8.06 -22.31
C ILE A 3 28.09 9.40 -21.94
N GLN A 4 28.38 9.95 -20.77
CA GLN A 4 27.85 11.22 -20.32
C GLN A 4 28.32 12.39 -21.20
N ILE A 5 29.63 12.43 -21.51
CA ILE A 5 30.21 13.45 -22.40
C ILE A 5 29.57 13.35 -23.80
N MET A 6 29.43 12.14 -24.33
CA MET A 6 28.76 11.92 -25.62
C MET A 6 27.31 12.37 -25.60
N THR A 7 26.58 12.11 -24.52
CA THR A 7 25.17 12.50 -24.35
C THR A 7 25.02 14.02 -24.38
N TYR A 8 25.82 14.74 -23.58
CA TYR A 8 25.76 16.20 -23.54
C TYR A 8 26.19 16.83 -24.86
N SER A 9 27.24 16.27 -25.49
CA SER A 9 27.73 16.71 -26.79
C SER A 9 26.67 16.51 -27.88
N PHE A 10 25.98 15.37 -27.87
CA PHE A 10 24.88 15.10 -28.80
C PHE A 10 23.75 16.13 -28.65
N ILE A 11 23.31 16.39 -27.42
CA ILE A 11 22.24 17.37 -27.15
C ILE A 11 22.69 18.77 -27.58
N ALA A 12 23.94 19.13 -27.30
CA ALA A 12 24.47 20.43 -27.67
C ALA A 12 24.56 20.61 -29.19
N LEU A 13 25.03 19.59 -29.91
CA LEU A 13 25.07 19.57 -31.36
C LEU A 13 23.67 19.63 -31.97
N PHE A 14 22.75 18.81 -31.47
CA PHE A 14 21.38 18.73 -31.96
C PHE A 14 20.66 20.07 -31.81
N PHE A 15 20.62 20.64 -30.61
CA PHE A 15 19.88 21.88 -30.36
C PHE A 15 20.60 23.13 -30.88
N GLY A 16 21.94 23.16 -30.89
CA GLY A 16 22.66 24.26 -31.52
C GLY A 16 22.51 24.28 -33.04
N PHE A 17 22.47 23.11 -33.70
CA PHE A 17 22.13 23.02 -35.12
C PHE A 17 20.68 23.45 -35.38
N LEU A 18 19.73 22.92 -34.59
CA LEU A 18 18.30 23.23 -34.72
C LEU A 18 18.03 24.73 -34.53
N SER A 19 18.64 25.35 -33.52
CA SER A 19 18.55 26.80 -33.26
C SER A 19 19.13 27.62 -34.42
N THR A 20 20.32 27.26 -34.91
CA THR A 20 20.95 27.96 -36.04
C THR A 20 20.10 27.90 -37.31
N HIS A 21 19.42 26.79 -37.56
CA HIS A 21 18.61 26.63 -38.76
C HIS A 21 17.21 27.26 -38.65
N LEU A 22 16.59 27.19 -37.46
CA LEU A 22 15.21 27.64 -37.26
C LEU A 22 15.09 29.10 -36.79
N MET A 23 16.11 29.66 -36.13
CA MET A 23 16.01 30.94 -35.42
C MET A 23 16.87 32.07 -36.01
N ASN A 24 17.87 31.78 -36.86
CA ASN A 24 18.68 32.84 -37.48
C ASN A 24 17.88 33.63 -38.53
N GLN A 25 17.65 34.92 -38.25
CA GLN A 25 17.13 35.90 -39.20
C GLN A 25 18.26 36.57 -40.01
N GLU A 26 17.96 37.13 -41.18
CA GLU A 26 18.98 37.66 -42.11
C GLU A 26 19.90 38.74 -41.52
N HIS A 27 19.40 39.52 -40.55
CA HIS A 27 20.15 40.62 -39.92
C HIS A 27 20.86 40.24 -38.62
N GLN A 28 20.74 38.99 -38.14
CA GLN A 28 21.44 38.48 -36.96
C GLN A 28 22.06 37.11 -37.29
N LYS A 29 23.13 37.09 -38.07
CA LYS A 29 23.95 35.87 -38.24
C LYS A 29 24.82 35.65 -37.01
N GLN A 30 24.26 35.01 -35.98
CA GLN A 30 25.09 34.44 -34.91
C GLN A 30 25.85 33.23 -35.48
N SER A 31 27.14 33.10 -35.14
CA SER A 31 27.96 31.99 -35.63
C SER A 31 27.41 30.66 -35.09
N LEU A 32 27.51 29.60 -35.89
CA LEU A 32 27.11 28.24 -35.48
C LEU A 32 27.74 27.86 -34.12
N TRP A 33 28.97 28.32 -33.86
CA TRP A 33 29.69 28.10 -32.60
C TRP A 33 29.06 28.82 -31.41
N VAL A 34 28.52 30.03 -31.58
CA VAL A 34 27.79 30.75 -30.53
C VAL A 34 26.50 30.03 -30.16
N ASN A 35 25.78 29.48 -31.14
CA ASN A 35 24.55 28.71 -30.88
C ASN A 35 24.85 27.32 -30.32
N LEU A 36 25.90 26.63 -30.78
CA LEU A 36 26.34 25.34 -30.25
C LEU A 36 26.80 25.47 -28.78
N LEU A 37 27.60 26.48 -28.47
CA LEU A 37 28.13 26.72 -27.12
C LEU A 37 27.09 27.35 -26.20
N GLY A 38 26.31 28.33 -26.66
CA GLY A 38 25.30 28.97 -25.82
C GLY A 38 24.07 28.09 -25.61
N TYR A 39 23.44 27.69 -26.72
CA TYR A 39 22.14 27.03 -26.70
C TYR A 39 22.26 25.57 -26.26
N GLY A 40 23.25 24.86 -26.80
CA GLY A 40 23.52 23.48 -26.44
C GLY A 40 23.89 23.29 -24.97
N ILE A 41 24.70 24.20 -24.41
CA ILE A 41 25.04 24.17 -22.98
C ILE A 41 23.83 24.55 -22.13
N LEU A 42 23.06 25.58 -22.52
CA LEU A 42 21.87 26.00 -21.77
C LEU A 42 20.85 24.86 -21.66
N VAL A 43 20.55 24.14 -22.75
CA VAL A 43 19.62 22.99 -22.71
C VAL A 43 20.13 21.91 -21.75
N ASN A 44 21.42 21.58 -21.81
CA ASN A 44 22.00 20.60 -20.91
C ASN A 44 21.94 21.05 -19.44
N VAL A 45 22.32 22.31 -19.14
CA VAL A 45 22.28 22.86 -17.78
C VAL A 45 20.86 22.86 -17.22
N VAL A 46 19.88 23.37 -17.98
CA VAL A 46 18.48 23.41 -17.53
C VAL A 46 17.92 21.99 -17.38
N THR A 47 18.30 21.05 -18.25
CA THR A 47 17.91 19.64 -18.13
C THR A 47 18.49 19.01 -16.86
N VAL A 48 19.77 19.25 -16.57
CA VAL A 48 20.42 18.76 -15.33
C VAL A 48 19.74 19.37 -14.10
N LEU A 49 19.47 20.67 -14.09
CA LEU A 49 18.79 21.34 -12.98
C LEU A 49 17.36 20.82 -12.81
N PHE A 50 16.61 20.61 -13.89
CA PHE A 50 15.27 20.03 -13.85
C PHE A 50 15.28 18.60 -13.32
N ILE A 51 16.23 17.76 -13.75
CA ILE A 51 16.34 16.39 -13.25
C ILE A 51 16.79 16.38 -11.78
N ARG A 52 17.72 17.25 -11.39
CA ARG A 52 18.24 17.32 -10.01
C ARG A 52 17.20 17.84 -9.03
N PHE A 53 16.56 18.97 -9.35
CA PHE A 53 15.71 19.71 -8.43
C PHE A 53 14.22 19.53 -8.73
N GLY A 54 13.83 19.36 -10.00
CA GLY A 54 12.42 19.15 -10.39
C GLY A 54 11.98 17.68 -10.31
N LEU A 55 12.88 16.73 -10.59
CA LEU A 55 12.62 15.29 -10.47
C LEU A 55 13.30 14.64 -9.26
N GLU A 56 14.01 15.43 -8.45
CA GLU A 56 14.70 14.99 -7.23
C GLU A 56 15.63 13.78 -7.48
N LYS A 57 16.32 13.76 -8.63
CA LYS A 57 17.27 12.69 -8.98
C LYS A 57 18.70 13.17 -8.76
N PRO A 58 19.30 12.93 -7.58
CA PRO A 58 20.63 13.42 -7.27
C PRO A 58 21.73 12.82 -8.15
N GLN A 59 21.50 11.62 -8.66
CA GLN A 59 22.43 10.80 -9.44
C GLN A 59 22.79 11.40 -10.80
N VAL A 60 22.06 12.42 -11.29
CA VAL A 60 22.29 13.04 -12.62
C VAL A 60 23.65 13.72 -12.75
N LEU A 61 24.30 14.05 -11.64
CA LEU A 61 25.65 14.61 -11.59
C LEU A 61 26.75 13.53 -11.51
N VAL A 62 26.37 12.27 -11.27
CA VAL A 62 27.31 11.19 -11.01
C VAL A 62 27.65 10.48 -12.33
N SER A 63 28.92 10.59 -12.75
CA SER A 63 29.37 10.10 -14.06
C SER A 63 29.30 8.58 -14.25
N SER A 64 29.24 7.81 -13.15
CA SER A 64 29.05 6.36 -13.18
C SER A 64 27.59 5.95 -13.37
N ALA A 65 26.62 6.85 -13.13
CA ALA A 65 25.20 6.58 -13.32
C ALA A 65 24.76 6.60 -14.79
N TYR A 66 25.58 7.14 -15.70
CA TYR A 66 25.29 7.24 -17.14
C TYR A 66 25.53 5.90 -17.87
N SER A 67 24.64 4.95 -17.63
CA SER A 67 24.44 3.80 -18.52
C SER A 67 23.76 4.23 -19.83
N LEU A 68 23.74 3.35 -20.85
CA LEU A 68 23.03 3.63 -22.10
C LEU A 68 21.54 3.94 -21.86
N ASN A 69 20.90 3.22 -20.93
CA ASN A 69 19.50 3.45 -20.56
C ASN A 69 19.31 4.83 -19.89
N PHE A 70 20.20 5.21 -18.98
CA PHE A 70 20.15 6.53 -18.37
C PHE A 70 20.37 7.64 -19.39
N ALA A 71 21.34 7.48 -20.30
CA ALA A 71 21.61 8.42 -21.38
C ALA A 71 20.40 8.62 -22.30
N LEU A 72 19.71 7.54 -22.70
CA LEU A 72 18.48 7.61 -23.48
C LEU A 72 17.37 8.36 -22.74
N LYS A 73 17.17 8.08 -21.44
CA LYS A 73 16.22 8.81 -20.60
C LYS A 73 16.57 10.30 -20.50
N PHE A 74 17.86 10.63 -20.35
CA PHE A 74 18.33 12.01 -20.31
C PHE A 74 18.04 12.74 -21.63
N VAL A 75 18.33 12.11 -22.78
CA VAL A 75 17.97 12.66 -24.10
C VAL A 75 16.47 12.90 -24.20
N LEU A 76 15.64 11.92 -23.82
CA LEU A 76 14.18 12.05 -23.83
C LEU A 76 13.65 13.22 -22.98
N VAL A 77 14.28 13.51 -21.84
CA VAL A 77 13.93 14.67 -21.00
C VAL A 77 14.46 15.97 -21.60
N SER A 78 15.65 15.96 -22.21
CA SER A 78 16.26 17.14 -22.81
C SER A 78 15.50 17.67 -24.02
N LEU A 79 14.80 16.79 -24.75
CA LEU A 79 14.03 17.16 -25.95
C LEU A 79 12.91 18.18 -25.65
N PRO A 80 11.96 17.92 -24.73
CA PRO A 80 10.93 18.90 -24.38
C PRO A 80 11.52 20.15 -23.71
N VAL A 81 12.58 20.03 -22.90
CA VAL A 81 13.27 21.18 -22.28
C VAL A 81 13.85 22.10 -23.36
N GLY A 82 14.58 21.55 -24.32
CA GLY A 82 15.16 22.32 -25.41
C GLY A 82 14.12 22.94 -26.33
N LEU A 83 13.06 22.19 -26.68
CA LEU A 83 11.96 22.76 -27.47
C LEU A 83 11.25 23.92 -26.74
N LEU A 84 11.04 23.82 -25.42
CA LEU A 84 10.45 24.88 -24.61
C LEU A 84 11.34 26.13 -24.59
N LEU A 85 12.64 25.96 -24.35
CA LEU A 85 13.59 27.07 -24.39
C LEU A 85 13.61 27.73 -25.77
N MET A 86 13.46 26.95 -26.86
CA MET A 86 13.53 27.48 -28.23
C MET A 86 12.29 28.30 -28.51
N PHE A 87 11.14 27.80 -28.05
CA PHE A 87 9.87 28.48 -28.14
C PHE A 87 9.87 29.81 -27.36
N LEU A 88 10.37 29.81 -26.12
CA LEU A 88 10.49 31.04 -25.30
C LEU A 88 11.40 32.07 -25.97
N GLN A 89 12.56 31.64 -26.45
CA GLN A 89 13.48 32.55 -27.13
C GLN A 89 12.91 33.05 -28.46
N ALA A 90 12.16 32.22 -29.19
CA ALA A 90 11.48 32.66 -30.41
C ALA A 90 10.40 33.72 -30.13
N ILE A 91 9.75 33.69 -28.96
CA ILE A 91 8.86 34.77 -28.49
C ILE A 91 9.67 36.03 -28.17
N ILE A 92 10.75 35.91 -27.40
CA ILE A 92 11.61 37.05 -27.01
C ILE A 92 12.17 37.77 -28.24
N ASN A 93 12.57 37.01 -29.25
CA ASN A 93 13.14 37.53 -30.50
C ASN A 93 12.07 37.98 -31.51
N ASN A 94 10.78 37.97 -31.15
CA ASN A 94 9.65 38.29 -32.04
C ASN A 94 9.60 37.44 -33.32
N THR A 95 10.24 36.26 -33.33
CA THR A 95 10.11 35.26 -34.40
C THR A 95 8.75 34.57 -34.32
N ILE A 96 8.22 34.44 -33.10
CA ILE A 96 6.85 33.99 -32.81
C ILE A 96 6.09 35.16 -32.20
N ILE A 97 5.04 35.61 -32.87
CA ILE A 97 4.18 36.70 -32.38
C ILE A 97 2.74 36.22 -32.31
N PHE A 98 2.07 36.54 -31.21
CA PHE A 98 0.64 36.31 -31.04
C PHE A 98 -0.14 37.55 -31.44
N ILE A 99 -0.84 37.48 -32.58
CA ILE A 99 -1.64 38.60 -33.12
C ILE A 99 -3.12 38.26 -32.93
N PRO A 100 -4.00 39.20 -32.52
CA PRO A 100 -5.44 38.94 -32.47
C PRO A 100 -5.95 38.43 -33.83
N GLY A 101 -6.57 37.25 -33.84
CA GLY A 101 -7.21 36.71 -35.05
C GLY A 101 -8.67 37.16 -35.17
N ASP A 102 -9.23 37.10 -36.38
CA ASP A 102 -10.60 37.56 -36.70
C ASP A 102 -11.71 36.59 -36.21
N TYR A 103 -11.37 35.63 -35.36
CA TYR A 103 -12.26 34.55 -34.96
C TYR A 103 -13.20 34.94 -33.80
N VAL A 104 -14.52 34.92 -34.05
CA VAL A 104 -15.54 35.21 -33.04
C VAL A 104 -15.99 33.93 -32.31
N ARG A 105 -15.84 33.90 -30.97
CA ARG A 105 -16.30 32.77 -30.14
C ARG A 105 -17.80 32.80 -29.89
N THR A 106 -18.53 31.88 -30.49
CA THR A 106 -19.93 31.61 -30.10
C THR A 106 -20.02 31.02 -28.69
N ARG A 107 -21.20 31.07 -28.08
CA ARG A 107 -21.47 30.42 -26.78
C ARG A 107 -21.21 28.92 -26.82
N GLY A 108 -21.64 28.24 -27.90
CA GLY A 108 -21.40 26.80 -28.10
C GLY A 108 -19.92 26.44 -28.13
N HIS A 109 -19.07 27.27 -28.73
CA HIS A 109 -17.62 27.05 -28.72
C HIS A 109 -17.00 27.13 -27.32
N ARG A 110 -17.52 28.00 -26.44
CA ARG A 110 -17.02 28.09 -25.05
C ARG A 110 -17.41 26.84 -24.28
N ILE A 111 -18.66 26.41 -24.41
CA ILE A 111 -19.17 25.18 -23.78
C ILE A 111 -18.36 23.97 -24.24
N ALA A 112 -18.13 23.80 -25.55
CA ALA A 112 -17.35 22.69 -26.09
C ALA A 112 -15.90 22.68 -25.56
N ASN A 113 -15.26 23.86 -25.42
CA ASN A 113 -13.92 23.95 -24.85
C ASN A 113 -13.90 23.57 -23.37
N SER A 114 -14.90 24.02 -22.60
CA SER A 114 -15.02 23.65 -21.19
C SER A 114 -15.20 22.14 -21.02
N ILE A 115 -16.08 21.52 -21.81
CA ILE A 115 -16.27 20.06 -21.81
C ILE A 115 -14.96 19.34 -22.16
N LEU A 116 -14.25 19.80 -23.18
CA LEU A 116 -12.98 19.20 -23.57
C LEU A 116 -11.92 19.29 -22.46
N VAL A 117 -11.76 20.45 -21.81
CA VAL A 117 -10.83 20.59 -20.68
C VAL A 117 -11.19 19.61 -19.57
N ILE A 118 -12.47 19.46 -19.26
CA ILE A 118 -12.95 18.49 -18.27
C ILE A 118 -12.57 17.07 -18.68
N LEU A 119 -12.80 16.66 -19.93
CA LEU A 119 -12.43 15.33 -20.43
C LEU A 119 -10.92 15.07 -20.37
N ILE A 120 -10.10 16.07 -20.70
CA ILE A 120 -8.64 15.98 -20.61
C ILE A 120 -8.21 15.83 -19.16
N VAL A 121 -8.78 16.61 -18.25
CA VAL A 121 -8.50 16.53 -16.82
C VAL A 121 -8.88 15.15 -16.29
N ILE A 122 -10.03 14.60 -16.68
CA ILE A 122 -10.45 13.24 -16.32
C ILE A 122 -9.44 12.21 -16.84
N GLY A 123 -9.07 12.23 -18.12
CA GLY A 123 -8.11 11.27 -18.66
C GLY A 123 -6.72 11.37 -18.04
N ALA A 124 -6.24 12.60 -17.78
CA ALA A 124 -4.99 12.85 -17.08
C ALA A 124 -5.06 12.35 -15.64
N ALA A 125 -6.19 12.57 -14.95
CA ALA A 125 -6.43 12.04 -13.62
C ALA A 125 -6.35 10.51 -13.64
N PHE A 126 -7.10 9.82 -14.50
CA PHE A 126 -7.04 8.36 -14.63
C PHE A 126 -5.63 7.84 -14.90
N PHE A 127 -4.84 8.52 -15.74
CA PHE A 127 -3.47 8.13 -16.03
C PHE A 127 -2.52 8.33 -14.83
N PHE A 128 -2.48 9.53 -14.25
CA PHE A 128 -1.56 9.84 -13.16
C PHE A 128 -1.97 9.17 -11.85
N PHE A 129 -3.26 9.15 -11.54
CA PHE A 129 -3.80 8.47 -10.37
C PHE A 129 -3.55 6.98 -10.46
N SER A 130 -3.92 6.29 -11.56
CA SER A 130 -3.72 4.83 -11.64
C SER A 130 -2.25 4.42 -11.53
N ARG A 131 -1.34 5.20 -12.13
CA ARG A 131 0.10 4.96 -12.03
C ARG A 131 0.63 5.21 -10.63
N TRP A 132 0.22 6.30 -9.98
CA TRP A 132 0.61 6.58 -8.60
C TRP A 132 0.03 5.51 -7.65
N PHE A 133 -1.26 5.27 -7.73
CA PHE A 133 -1.99 4.35 -6.85
C PHE A 133 -1.41 2.93 -6.90
N THR A 134 -1.16 2.39 -8.10
CA THR A 134 -0.56 1.05 -8.23
C THR A 134 0.94 0.98 -7.93
N ALA A 135 1.63 2.11 -7.96
CA ALA A 135 3.02 2.20 -7.51
C ALA A 135 3.12 2.32 -5.99
N PHE A 136 2.15 3.00 -5.36
CA PHE A 136 2.10 3.24 -3.92
C PHE A 136 1.57 2.02 -3.16
N PHE A 137 0.34 1.59 -3.45
CA PHE A 137 -0.32 0.49 -2.73
C PHE A 137 -0.05 -0.88 -3.33
N GLY A 138 0.35 -0.91 -4.59
CA GLY A 138 0.71 -2.14 -5.25
C GLY A 138 -0.36 -2.69 -6.21
N ALA A 139 -0.34 -4.01 -6.44
CA ALA A 139 -1.39 -4.68 -7.20
C ALA A 139 -2.47 -5.07 -6.18
N LEU A 140 -3.59 -4.35 -6.19
CA LEU A 140 -4.63 -4.51 -5.18
C LEU A 140 -5.73 -5.46 -5.66
N THR A 141 -6.38 -6.13 -4.72
CA THR A 141 -7.71 -6.71 -4.95
C THR A 141 -8.74 -5.59 -5.09
N PRO A 142 -9.89 -5.84 -5.73
CA PRO A 142 -10.96 -4.85 -5.84
C PRO A 142 -11.37 -4.15 -4.53
N GLU A 143 -11.35 -4.84 -3.40
CA GLU A 143 -11.85 -4.40 -2.10
C GLU A 143 -10.77 -3.65 -1.39
N GLN A 144 -9.52 -4.05 -1.52
CA GLN A 144 -8.42 -3.22 -1.04
C GLN A 144 -8.37 -1.91 -1.82
N PHE A 145 -8.70 -1.92 -3.12
CA PHE A 145 -8.90 -0.70 -3.90
C PHE A 145 -10.04 0.16 -3.32
N ILE A 146 -11.23 -0.41 -3.09
CA ILE A 146 -12.37 0.35 -2.54
C ILE A 146 -12.08 0.81 -1.10
N PHE A 147 -11.52 -0.04 -0.25
CA PHE A 147 -11.18 0.22 1.15
C PHE A 147 -10.23 1.42 1.22
N ASN A 148 -9.10 1.38 0.51
CA ASN A 148 -8.13 2.48 0.50
C ASN A 148 -8.72 3.79 -0.05
N LEU A 149 -9.77 3.73 -0.87
CA LEU A 149 -10.44 4.91 -1.40
C LEU A 149 -11.39 5.56 -0.38
N ILE A 150 -12.03 4.76 0.49
CA ILE A 150 -13.06 5.26 1.43
C ILE A 150 -12.57 5.41 2.87
N SER A 151 -11.49 4.71 3.23
CA SER A 151 -10.96 4.67 4.59
C SER A 151 -10.49 6.05 5.04
N PRO A 152 -10.63 6.39 6.34
CA PRO A 152 -10.11 7.63 6.89
C PRO A 152 -8.58 7.73 6.64
N VAL A 153 -8.14 8.88 6.11
CA VAL A 153 -6.71 9.22 5.98
C VAL A 153 -6.17 9.99 7.20
N LYS A 154 -6.99 10.12 8.25
CA LYS A 154 -6.58 10.71 9.53
C LYS A 154 -5.61 9.73 10.21
N GLY A 155 -4.54 10.25 10.83
CA GLY A 155 -3.49 9.45 11.46
C GLY A 155 -2.38 8.99 10.49
N THR A 156 -2.53 9.23 9.19
CA THR A 156 -1.50 8.93 8.19
C THR A 156 -0.29 9.89 8.31
N GLY A 157 0.93 9.36 8.20
CA GLY A 157 2.16 10.17 8.31
C GLY A 157 2.31 11.25 7.22
N ASP A 158 3.02 12.34 7.53
CA ASP A 158 3.20 13.51 6.65
C ASP A 158 3.77 13.17 5.27
N SER A 159 4.66 12.17 5.20
CA SER A 159 5.27 11.70 3.95
C SER A 159 4.22 11.13 2.97
N VAL A 160 3.23 10.41 3.49
CA VAL A 160 2.16 9.80 2.69
C VAL A 160 1.20 10.87 2.18
N MET A 161 0.91 11.91 2.98
CA MET A 161 0.10 13.05 2.53
C MET A 161 0.75 13.80 1.36
N ALA A 162 2.07 13.98 1.39
CA ALA A 162 2.81 14.58 0.28
C ALA A 162 2.75 13.72 -1.00
N GLU A 163 2.79 12.39 -0.87
CA GLU A 163 2.63 11.47 -2.01
C GLU A 163 1.24 11.56 -2.65
N LEU A 164 0.18 11.71 -1.86
CA LEU A 164 -1.22 11.83 -2.33
C LEU A 164 -1.44 13.06 -3.23
N LEU A 165 -0.71 14.15 -3.00
CA LEU A 165 -0.85 15.39 -3.80
C LEU A 165 -0.19 15.30 -5.18
N LYS A 166 0.81 14.42 -5.37
CA LYS A 166 1.57 14.31 -6.63
C LYS A 166 0.70 14.05 -7.87
N PRO A 167 -0.23 13.06 -7.88
CA PRO A 167 -1.11 12.86 -9.04
C PRO A 167 -2.06 14.04 -9.28
N VAL A 168 -2.53 14.71 -8.22
CA VAL A 168 -3.43 15.87 -8.32
C VAL A 168 -2.70 17.04 -8.99
N VAL A 169 -1.49 17.38 -8.54
CA VAL A 169 -0.68 18.46 -9.10
C VAL A 169 -0.36 18.20 -10.57
N LYS A 170 0.07 16.97 -10.93
CA LYS A 170 0.36 16.60 -12.32
C LYS A 170 -0.87 16.73 -13.23
N THR A 171 -2.03 16.31 -12.73
CA THR A 171 -3.32 16.43 -13.44
C THR A 171 -3.69 17.90 -13.66
N ALA A 172 -3.58 18.73 -12.61
CA ALA A 172 -3.86 20.15 -12.68
C ALA A 172 -2.96 20.87 -13.68
N LEU A 173 -1.66 20.56 -13.70
CA LEU A 173 -0.71 21.14 -14.67
C LEU A 173 -1.11 20.83 -16.12
N VAL A 174 -1.50 19.58 -16.43
CA VAL A 174 -2.01 19.23 -17.77
C VAL A 174 -3.28 20.02 -18.09
N GLY A 175 -4.24 20.07 -17.15
CA GLY A 175 -5.47 20.85 -17.32
C GLY A 175 -5.20 22.33 -17.62
N ILE A 176 -4.28 22.96 -16.89
CA ILE A 176 -3.89 24.37 -17.07
C ILE A 176 -3.29 24.59 -18.46
N VAL A 177 -2.35 23.73 -18.90
CA VAL A 177 -1.72 23.86 -20.22
C VAL A 177 -2.77 23.83 -21.34
N PHE A 178 -3.68 22.85 -21.31
CA PHE A 178 -4.73 22.73 -22.32
C PHE A 178 -5.75 23.87 -22.22
N ALA A 179 -6.11 24.30 -21.01
CA ALA A 179 -6.98 25.45 -20.81
C ALA A 179 -6.37 26.73 -21.39
N LEU A 180 -5.09 27.01 -21.14
CA LEU A 180 -4.41 28.19 -21.68
C LEU A 180 -4.39 28.20 -23.21
N VAL A 181 -4.14 27.05 -23.84
CA VAL A 181 -4.17 26.92 -25.30
C VAL A 181 -5.59 27.12 -25.84
N LEU A 182 -6.61 26.53 -25.21
CA LEU A 182 -8.01 26.66 -25.64
C LEU A 182 -8.62 28.03 -25.34
N LEU A 183 -8.08 28.75 -24.35
CA LEU A 183 -8.44 30.13 -24.01
C LEU A 183 -7.71 31.15 -24.88
N ASN A 184 -6.64 30.78 -25.58
CA ASN A 184 -5.93 31.64 -26.51
C ASN A 184 -6.83 32.09 -27.68
N LYS A 185 -6.85 33.40 -27.96
CA LYS A 185 -7.63 34.03 -29.05
C LYS A 185 -6.75 34.56 -30.18
N LYS A 186 -5.43 34.42 -30.05
CA LYS A 186 -4.44 35.02 -30.92
C LYS A 186 -3.94 33.96 -31.89
N ASP A 187 -3.77 34.36 -33.14
CA ASP A 187 -3.09 33.55 -34.13
C ASP A 187 -1.60 33.55 -33.84
N LEU A 188 -0.98 32.38 -34.03
CA LEU A 188 0.46 32.20 -33.88
C LEU A 188 1.11 32.50 -35.23
N HIS A 189 1.81 33.63 -35.31
CA HIS A 189 2.57 34.00 -36.50
C HIS A 189 4.02 33.64 -36.30
N ILE A 190 4.52 32.78 -37.18
CA ILE A 190 5.91 32.34 -37.21
C ILE A 190 6.57 33.03 -38.39
N PHE A 191 7.51 33.92 -38.11
CA PHE A 191 8.26 34.66 -39.11
C PHE A 191 9.58 33.95 -39.39
N ARG A 192 9.74 33.36 -40.58
CA ARG A 192 10.98 32.70 -41.01
C ARG A 192 11.51 33.32 -42.29
N LYS A 193 12.63 34.07 -42.21
CA LYS A 193 13.37 34.68 -43.34
C LYS A 193 12.51 35.39 -44.40
N HIS A 194 11.82 34.66 -45.28
CA HIS A 194 10.96 35.17 -46.36
C HIS A 194 9.53 34.61 -46.36
N ARG A 195 9.13 33.84 -45.34
CA ARG A 195 7.81 33.23 -45.22
C ARG A 195 7.19 33.54 -43.86
N ARG A 196 5.93 33.95 -43.90
CA ARG A 196 5.06 34.05 -42.73
C ARG A 196 4.19 32.81 -42.72
N GLU A 197 4.41 31.93 -41.74
CA GLU A 197 3.50 30.83 -41.48
C GLU A 197 2.52 31.27 -40.39
N VAL A 198 1.24 30.99 -40.60
CA VAL A 198 0.17 31.35 -39.67
C VAL A 198 -0.49 30.08 -39.20
N ILE A 199 -0.31 29.76 -37.91
CA ILE A 199 -1.14 28.76 -37.26
C ILE A 199 -2.29 29.53 -36.63
N THR A 200 -3.46 29.44 -37.28
CA THR A 200 -4.65 30.11 -36.79
C THR A 200 -5.07 29.54 -35.43
N ALA A 201 -5.69 30.36 -34.58
CA ALA A 201 -6.27 29.92 -33.32
C ALA A 201 -7.26 28.77 -33.52
N LYS A 202 -7.94 28.72 -34.68
CA LYS A 202 -8.82 27.61 -35.08
C LYS A 202 -8.04 26.32 -35.30
N GLN A 203 -6.93 26.34 -36.05
CA GLN A 203 -6.09 25.17 -36.28
C GLN A 203 -5.47 24.67 -34.98
N LEU A 204 -4.87 25.57 -34.19
CA LEU A 204 -4.29 25.23 -32.89
C LEU A 204 -5.32 24.53 -32.00
N ARG A 205 -6.51 25.12 -31.88
CA ARG A 205 -7.62 24.54 -31.12
C ARG A 205 -8.08 23.19 -31.64
N THR A 206 -8.17 23.02 -32.96
CA THR A 206 -8.61 21.75 -33.56
C THR A 206 -7.60 20.64 -33.26
N SER A 207 -6.31 20.94 -33.40
CA SER A 207 -5.23 20.02 -33.04
C SER A 207 -5.23 19.71 -31.54
N THR A 208 -5.39 20.72 -30.68
CA THR A 208 -5.51 20.54 -29.22
C THR A 208 -6.73 19.72 -28.85
N LEU A 209 -7.84 19.83 -29.59
CA LEU A 209 -9.04 19.03 -29.39
C LEU A 209 -8.81 17.57 -29.76
N ILE A 210 -8.17 17.29 -30.89
CA ILE A 210 -7.82 15.91 -31.29
C ILE A 210 -6.89 15.29 -30.26
N ILE A 211 -5.80 15.99 -29.90
CA ILE A 211 -4.84 15.52 -28.88
C ILE A 211 -5.55 15.31 -27.54
N GLY A 212 -6.41 16.24 -27.14
CA GLY A 212 -7.15 16.17 -25.90
C GLY A 212 -8.08 14.96 -25.82
N ILE A 213 -8.81 14.67 -26.91
CA ILE A 213 -9.68 13.48 -27.01
C ILE A 213 -8.84 12.19 -26.94
N VAL A 214 -7.72 12.13 -27.66
CA VAL A 214 -6.82 10.98 -27.62
C VAL A 214 -6.28 10.76 -26.22
N LEU A 215 -5.82 11.82 -25.54
CA LEU A 215 -5.35 11.73 -24.15
C LEU A 215 -6.46 11.31 -23.19
N ALA A 216 -7.68 11.81 -23.38
CA ALA A 216 -8.84 11.42 -22.58
C ALA A 216 -9.12 9.91 -22.73
N LEU A 217 -9.18 9.41 -23.96
CA LEU A 217 -9.43 8.00 -24.27
C LEU A 217 -8.31 7.10 -23.76
N VAL A 218 -7.05 7.39 -24.11
CA VAL A 218 -5.90 6.58 -23.70
C VAL A 218 -5.75 6.60 -22.18
N GLY A 219 -5.87 7.76 -21.54
CA GLY A 219 -5.76 7.90 -20.09
C GLY A 219 -6.85 7.10 -19.36
N THR A 220 -8.10 7.18 -19.83
CA THR A 220 -9.22 6.43 -19.25
C THR A 220 -9.04 4.93 -19.43
N VAL A 221 -8.75 4.44 -20.65
CA VAL A 221 -8.55 3.01 -20.92
C VAL A 221 -7.37 2.46 -20.13
N TYR A 222 -6.27 3.21 -20.07
CA TYR A 222 -5.11 2.85 -19.25
C TYR A 222 -5.47 2.76 -17.77
N GLY A 223 -6.18 3.77 -17.25
CA GLY A 223 -6.61 3.80 -15.86
C GLY A 223 -7.54 2.65 -15.49
N VAL A 224 -8.56 2.38 -16.31
CA VAL A 224 -9.51 1.26 -16.11
C VAL A 224 -8.77 -0.07 -16.03
N LYS A 225 -7.88 -0.37 -17.00
CA LYS A 225 -7.12 -1.63 -17.01
C LYS A 225 -6.11 -1.71 -15.86
N ARG A 226 -5.42 -0.60 -15.58
CA ARG A 226 -4.36 -0.58 -14.55
C ARG A 226 -4.93 -0.73 -13.14
N LEU A 227 -6.12 -0.19 -12.90
CA LEU A 227 -6.84 -0.30 -11.63
C LEU A 227 -7.78 -1.52 -11.56
N ARG A 228 -7.87 -2.32 -12.63
CA ARG A 228 -8.77 -3.50 -12.71
C ARG A 228 -10.22 -3.16 -12.37
N LEU A 229 -10.72 -2.02 -12.87
CA LEU A 229 -12.07 -1.53 -12.52
C LEU A 229 -13.20 -2.43 -13.05
N ASP A 230 -12.90 -3.25 -14.05
CA ASP A 230 -13.77 -4.32 -14.53
C ASP A 230 -13.99 -5.41 -13.46
N GLU A 231 -12.95 -5.79 -12.75
CA GLU A 231 -13.05 -6.73 -11.63
C GLU A 231 -13.78 -6.11 -10.44
N VAL A 232 -13.54 -4.82 -10.15
CA VAL A 232 -14.30 -4.06 -9.14
C VAL A 232 -15.79 -4.01 -9.47
N ALA A 233 -16.14 -3.75 -10.74
CA ALA A 233 -17.53 -3.78 -11.15
C ALA A 233 -18.13 -5.19 -11.00
N THR A 234 -17.36 -6.23 -11.31
CA THR A 234 -17.78 -7.63 -11.21
C THR A 234 -17.95 -8.08 -9.76
N SER A 235 -17.07 -7.68 -8.84
CA SER A 235 -17.16 -8.03 -7.41
C SER A 235 -18.41 -7.45 -6.76
N VAL A 236 -18.79 -6.23 -7.16
CA VAL A 236 -20.01 -5.56 -6.68
C VAL A 236 -21.28 -6.13 -7.31
N ALA A 237 -21.24 -6.52 -8.59
CA ALA A 237 -22.42 -7.00 -9.32
C ALA A 237 -22.73 -8.49 -9.11
N SER A 238 -21.69 -9.33 -8.99
CA SER A 238 -21.83 -10.78 -8.90
C SER A 238 -22.12 -11.21 -7.47
N LYS A 239 -23.08 -12.13 -7.30
CA LYS A 239 -23.48 -12.63 -5.97
C LYS A 239 -22.99 -14.06 -5.76
N SER A 240 -22.61 -14.38 -4.52
CA SER A 240 -22.30 -15.74 -4.10
C SER A 240 -22.99 -16.11 -2.78
N PRO A 241 -23.59 -17.31 -2.66
CA PRO A 241 -24.08 -17.85 -1.40
C PRO A 241 -22.96 -18.50 -0.57
N TYR A 242 -21.71 -18.53 -1.05
CA TYR A 242 -20.65 -19.33 -0.45
C TYR A 242 -20.39 -19.02 1.02
N ILE A 243 -20.38 -17.73 1.40
CA ILE A 243 -20.21 -17.33 2.80
C ILE A 243 -21.38 -17.86 3.64
N GLU A 244 -22.62 -17.66 3.21
CA GLU A 244 -23.81 -18.14 3.92
C GLU A 244 -23.80 -19.66 4.11
N ALA A 245 -23.40 -20.40 3.07
CA ALA A 245 -23.38 -21.86 3.08
C ALA A 245 -22.29 -22.45 3.99
N ASN A 246 -21.22 -21.70 4.29
CA ASN A 246 -20.06 -22.20 5.04
C ASN A 246 -19.86 -21.52 6.40
N TYR A 247 -20.60 -20.45 6.70
CA TYR A 247 -20.46 -19.66 7.92
C TYR A 247 -21.08 -20.37 9.12
N VAL A 248 -20.27 -20.62 10.14
CA VAL A 248 -20.69 -21.13 11.45
C VAL A 248 -20.75 -19.95 12.42
N LYS A 249 -21.96 -19.57 12.84
CA LYS A 249 -22.16 -18.45 13.77
C LYS A 249 -21.49 -18.76 15.12
N PRO A 250 -20.58 -17.92 15.63
CA PRO A 250 -19.98 -18.13 16.94
C PRO A 250 -21.02 -17.95 18.05
N SER A 251 -21.38 -19.04 18.71
CA SER A 251 -22.36 -19.06 19.80
C SER A 251 -21.82 -19.81 21.01
N ASP A 252 -22.33 -19.47 22.20
CA ASP A 252 -21.78 -19.98 23.47
C ASP A 252 -21.97 -21.48 23.63
N ASP A 253 -22.99 -22.06 23.00
CA ASP A 253 -23.25 -23.50 23.01
C ASP A 253 -22.17 -24.31 22.27
N LEU A 254 -21.42 -23.68 21.35
CA LEU A 254 -20.31 -24.31 20.65
C LEU A 254 -19.00 -24.28 21.45
N LEU A 255 -18.91 -23.47 22.51
CA LEU A 255 -17.65 -23.16 23.18
C LEU A 255 -17.62 -23.68 24.61
N ARG A 256 -16.59 -24.45 24.96
CA ARG A 256 -16.36 -24.90 26.35
C ARG A 256 -14.98 -24.46 26.81
N PHE A 257 -14.96 -23.49 27.70
CA PHE A 257 -13.72 -22.99 28.32
C PHE A 257 -13.22 -23.98 29.39
N PRO A 258 -11.89 -24.13 29.54
CA PRO A 258 -11.34 -24.90 30.64
C PRO A 258 -11.65 -24.22 31.98
N GLU A 259 -11.75 -25.01 33.05
CA GLU A 259 -12.01 -24.49 34.40
C GLU A 259 -10.98 -23.40 34.79
N LYS A 260 -9.71 -23.64 34.45
CA LYS A 260 -8.65 -22.65 34.55
C LYS A 260 -8.39 -22.00 33.20
N LYS A 261 -8.97 -20.82 33.02
CA LYS A 261 -8.76 -19.95 31.84
C LYS A 261 -7.28 -19.59 31.68
N ARG A 262 -6.80 -19.56 30.44
CA ARG A 262 -5.43 -19.15 30.06
C ARG A 262 -5.44 -17.72 29.54
N ASN A 263 -4.35 -17.00 29.75
CA ASN A 263 -4.16 -15.69 29.12
C ASN A 263 -3.83 -15.86 27.64
N LEU A 264 -4.13 -14.83 26.84
CA LEU A 264 -3.72 -14.71 25.45
C LEU A 264 -2.74 -13.54 25.31
N ILE A 265 -1.62 -13.78 24.64
CA ILE A 265 -0.78 -12.72 24.08
C ILE A 265 -0.70 -12.95 22.57
N HIS A 266 -1.24 -12.04 21.77
CA HIS A 266 -1.17 -12.10 20.30
C HIS A 266 -0.32 -10.95 19.76
N ILE A 267 0.79 -11.29 19.12
CA ILE A 267 1.73 -10.36 18.51
C ILE A 267 1.58 -10.45 17.00
N TYR A 268 0.96 -9.43 16.39
CA TYR A 268 1.04 -9.20 14.95
C TYR A 268 2.39 -8.55 14.65
N VAL A 269 3.19 -9.21 13.82
CA VAL A 269 4.46 -8.66 13.35
C VAL A 269 4.26 -8.20 11.91
N GLU A 270 4.12 -6.90 11.71
CA GLU A 270 3.76 -6.25 10.45
C GLU A 270 4.51 -6.84 9.26
N SER A 271 3.78 -7.28 8.23
CA SER A 271 4.33 -7.77 6.96
C SER A 271 5.37 -8.90 7.11
N VAL A 272 5.37 -9.66 8.22
CA VAL A 272 6.29 -10.79 8.43
C VAL A 272 5.78 -12.06 7.77
N GLU A 273 6.62 -12.64 6.91
CA GLU A 273 6.26 -13.78 6.07
C GLU A 273 7.42 -14.76 5.88
N ASN A 274 7.10 -16.00 5.49
CA ASN A 274 8.10 -17.06 5.32
C ASN A 274 9.03 -16.83 4.13
N SER A 275 8.67 -15.94 3.21
CA SER A 275 9.46 -15.57 2.04
C SER A 275 10.87 -15.08 2.39
N TYR A 276 11.06 -14.54 3.60
CA TYR A 276 12.32 -14.03 4.12
C TYR A 276 13.32 -15.12 4.57
N LEU A 277 12.87 -16.36 4.63
CA LEU A 277 13.71 -17.53 4.92
C LEU A 277 14.49 -17.95 3.65
N PRO A 278 15.54 -18.76 3.80
CA PRO A 278 16.20 -19.35 2.66
C PRO A 278 15.37 -20.49 2.05
N LYS A 279 15.68 -20.85 0.80
CA LYS A 279 14.89 -21.83 0.01
C LYS A 279 14.77 -23.19 0.68
N GLU A 280 15.83 -23.66 1.33
CA GLU A 280 15.84 -24.93 2.07
C GLU A 280 14.92 -24.95 3.30
N LEU A 281 14.49 -23.77 3.76
CA LEU A 281 13.53 -23.62 4.86
C LEU A 281 12.12 -23.25 4.37
N GLY A 282 11.88 -23.22 3.06
CA GLY A 282 10.57 -22.89 2.47
C GLY A 282 10.41 -21.43 2.04
N GLY A 283 11.44 -20.60 2.25
CA GLY A 283 11.46 -19.22 1.80
C GLY A 283 11.97 -19.05 0.37
N HIS A 284 12.42 -17.84 0.01
CA HIS A 284 12.96 -17.55 -1.32
C HIS A 284 14.24 -16.70 -1.32
N MET A 285 14.77 -16.38 -0.14
CA MET A 285 16.02 -15.65 -0.01
C MET A 285 17.24 -16.58 -0.16
N ASP A 286 18.41 -15.99 -0.40
CA ASP A 286 19.69 -16.72 -0.34
C ASP A 286 20.28 -16.78 1.07
N VAL A 287 19.83 -15.88 1.96
CA VAL A 287 20.23 -15.80 3.37
C VAL A 287 18.99 -15.76 4.25
N ASN A 288 19.10 -16.28 5.48
CA ASN A 288 18.02 -16.17 6.44
C ASN A 288 17.94 -14.77 7.03
N LEU A 289 16.88 -14.02 6.71
CA LEU A 289 16.63 -12.71 7.30
C LEU A 289 15.89 -12.77 8.64
N MET A 290 15.43 -13.96 9.06
CA MET A 290 14.75 -14.16 10.34
C MET A 290 15.40 -15.24 11.22
N PRO A 291 16.73 -15.19 11.48
CA PRO A 291 17.43 -16.31 12.12
C PRO A 291 16.94 -16.59 13.55
N GLU A 292 16.76 -15.58 14.40
CA GLU A 292 16.28 -15.76 15.78
C GLU A 292 14.83 -16.28 15.81
N MET A 293 13.96 -15.75 14.95
CA MET A 293 12.57 -16.16 14.86
C MET A 293 12.43 -17.58 14.30
N THR A 294 13.32 -17.98 13.37
CA THR A 294 13.41 -19.36 12.86
C THR A 294 13.74 -20.35 13.98
N GLU A 295 14.69 -20.02 14.86
CA GLU A 295 15.02 -20.89 16.00
C GLU A 295 13.88 -20.92 17.03
N LEU A 296 13.26 -19.77 17.32
CA LEU A 296 12.10 -19.71 18.21
C LEU A 296 10.93 -20.57 17.68
N ALA A 297 10.70 -20.57 16.36
CA ALA A 297 9.62 -21.33 15.74
C ALA A 297 9.74 -22.85 15.95
N LYS A 298 10.95 -23.36 16.16
CA LYS A 298 11.19 -24.78 16.48
C LYS A 298 10.76 -25.18 17.89
N GLU A 299 10.50 -24.21 18.77
CA GLU A 299 10.07 -24.44 20.16
C GLU A 299 8.55 -24.49 20.31
N GLY A 300 7.80 -24.17 19.26
CA GLY A 300 6.34 -24.11 19.26
C GLY A 300 5.70 -24.91 18.16
N ILE A 301 4.46 -24.54 17.85
CA ILE A 301 3.64 -25.13 16.79
C ILE A 301 3.55 -24.10 15.68
N SER A 302 4.03 -24.46 14.49
CA SER A 302 3.86 -23.68 13.26
C SER A 302 3.16 -24.57 12.24
N PHE A 303 2.05 -24.09 11.69
CA PHE A 303 1.33 -24.78 10.63
C PHE A 303 1.92 -24.42 9.27
N SER A 304 2.01 -25.40 8.38
CA SER A 304 2.61 -25.26 7.06
C SER A 304 1.81 -26.01 6.01
N HIS A 305 1.77 -25.45 4.80
CA HIS A 305 1.22 -26.09 3.60
C HIS A 305 2.20 -27.02 2.89
N ASN A 306 3.40 -27.17 3.43
CA ASN A 306 4.46 -28.03 2.88
C ASN A 306 5.29 -28.68 4.02
N ASP A 307 6.33 -29.42 3.65
CA ASP A 307 7.21 -30.14 4.60
C ASP A 307 8.22 -29.23 5.33
N THR A 308 8.39 -27.99 4.89
CA THR A 308 9.26 -26.96 5.49
C THR A 308 8.43 -25.89 6.20
N PHE A 309 9.02 -24.72 6.54
CA PHE A 309 8.22 -23.62 7.04
C PHE A 309 7.28 -23.09 5.97
N GLY A 310 6.13 -22.61 6.42
CA GLY A 310 5.05 -22.10 5.60
C GLY A 310 4.02 -21.44 6.50
N GLY A 311 2.85 -21.17 5.93
CA GLY A 311 1.78 -20.56 6.72
C GLY A 311 0.53 -20.35 5.90
N PRO A 312 -0.41 -19.53 6.40
CA PRO A 312 -1.66 -19.29 5.72
C PRO A 312 -1.42 -18.55 4.40
N PHE A 313 -2.20 -18.91 3.39
CA PHE A 313 -2.28 -18.16 2.15
C PHE A 313 -3.07 -16.87 2.38
N GLN A 314 -2.51 -15.73 1.98
CA GLN A 314 -3.28 -14.50 1.95
C GLN A 314 -4.48 -14.67 1.00
N THR A 315 -5.68 -14.36 1.50
CA THR A 315 -6.92 -14.51 0.77
C THR A 315 -7.62 -13.17 0.59
N TYR A 316 -8.69 -13.20 -0.19
CA TYR A 316 -9.48 -12.03 -0.50
C TYR A 316 -10.03 -11.36 0.76
N GLY A 317 -9.74 -10.06 0.94
CA GLY A 317 -10.15 -9.33 2.13
C GLY A 317 -9.34 -9.71 3.38
N SER A 318 -8.10 -10.20 3.23
CA SER A 318 -7.14 -10.45 4.33
C SER A 318 -5.76 -9.77 4.13
N GLY A 319 -5.64 -8.89 3.13
CA GLY A 319 -4.34 -8.43 2.60
C GLY A 319 -3.83 -7.09 3.14
N TRP A 320 -4.32 -6.62 4.28
CA TRP A 320 -3.85 -5.43 4.99
C TRP A 320 -4.19 -5.58 6.48
N SER A 321 -3.52 -4.86 7.37
CA SER A 321 -3.52 -5.08 8.83
C SER A 321 -4.92 -5.29 9.45
N VAL A 322 -5.83 -4.31 9.31
CA VAL A 322 -7.19 -4.46 9.85
C VAL A 322 -7.97 -5.62 9.21
N ALA A 323 -7.75 -5.90 7.92
CA ALA A 323 -8.36 -7.05 7.28
C ALA A 323 -7.84 -8.37 7.87
N ALA A 324 -6.53 -8.49 8.06
CA ALA A 324 -5.92 -9.65 8.69
C ALA A 324 -6.48 -9.88 10.10
N MET A 325 -6.58 -8.83 10.92
CA MET A 325 -7.15 -8.90 12.26
C MET A 325 -8.63 -9.32 12.27
N VAL A 326 -9.41 -8.89 11.27
CA VAL A 326 -10.80 -9.36 11.11
C VAL A 326 -10.86 -10.83 10.70
N ASN A 327 -9.99 -11.27 9.80
CA ASN A 327 -9.95 -12.68 9.41
C ASN A 327 -9.55 -13.56 10.60
N MET A 328 -8.43 -13.24 11.25
CA MET A 328 -7.91 -14.03 12.37
C MET A 328 -8.78 -13.91 13.63
N GLY A 329 -9.46 -12.77 13.83
CA GLY A 329 -10.28 -12.50 15.01
C GLY A 329 -11.76 -12.86 14.88
N MET A 330 -12.32 -12.95 13.67
CA MET A 330 -13.75 -13.22 13.43
C MET A 330 -14.02 -14.33 12.41
N GLY A 331 -12.99 -14.86 11.76
CA GLY A 331 -13.11 -15.92 10.77
C GLY A 331 -13.87 -15.50 9.51
N ILE A 332 -13.84 -14.22 9.14
CA ILE A 332 -14.52 -13.69 7.95
C ILE A 332 -13.61 -12.73 7.18
N PRO A 333 -13.74 -12.61 5.85
CA PRO A 333 -13.01 -11.58 5.10
C PRO A 333 -13.51 -10.19 5.46
N LEU A 334 -12.65 -9.19 5.43
CA LEU A 334 -13.08 -7.79 5.48
C LEU A 334 -13.53 -7.35 4.08
N LYS A 335 -14.83 -7.09 3.93
CA LYS A 335 -15.45 -6.70 2.65
C LYS A 335 -15.99 -5.29 2.74
N VAL A 336 -15.90 -4.50 1.67
CA VAL A 336 -16.44 -3.13 1.65
C VAL A 336 -17.88 -3.09 1.15
N PRO A 337 -18.85 -2.47 1.86
CA PRO A 337 -20.24 -2.41 1.42
C PRO A 337 -20.38 -1.63 0.12
N ALA A 338 -21.16 -2.19 -0.82
CA ALA A 338 -21.47 -1.55 -2.09
C ALA A 338 -22.28 -0.24 -1.94
N GLU A 339 -22.98 -0.07 -0.82
CA GLU A 339 -23.87 1.08 -0.56
C GLU A 339 -23.21 2.18 0.31
N GLY A 340 -21.89 2.15 0.47
CA GLY A 340 -21.14 3.27 1.06
C GLY A 340 -21.42 3.51 2.54
N GLN A 341 -21.76 2.46 3.30
CA GLN A 341 -21.68 2.54 4.77
C GLN A 341 -20.21 2.80 5.13
N ASP A 342 -19.96 3.95 5.76
CA ASP A 342 -18.62 4.38 6.13
C ASP A 342 -18.04 3.43 7.18
N TYR A 343 -17.14 2.54 6.77
CA TYR A 343 -16.22 1.88 7.70
C TYR A 343 -15.54 2.95 8.56
N GLY A 344 -15.74 2.88 9.88
CA GLY A 344 -15.07 3.74 10.85
C GLY A 344 -15.57 5.18 11.00
N LYS A 345 -16.59 5.66 10.26
CA LYS A 345 -17.12 7.04 10.47
C LYS A 345 -18.44 7.14 11.22
N SER A 346 -19.15 6.02 11.43
CA SER A 346 -20.49 6.01 12.03
C SER A 346 -20.58 5.24 13.35
N GLY A 347 -19.46 4.76 13.91
CA GLY A 347 -19.47 3.98 15.16
C GLY A 347 -19.92 2.53 14.99
N TYR A 348 -19.96 2.01 13.76
CA TYR A 348 -20.30 0.62 13.47
C TYR A 348 -19.14 -0.03 12.72
N PHE A 349 -18.62 -1.13 13.26
CA PHE A 349 -17.67 -2.01 12.59
C PHE A 349 -18.25 -3.42 12.68
N LEU A 350 -18.65 -4.02 11.56
CA LEU A 350 -19.23 -5.38 11.47
C LEU A 350 -20.18 -5.75 12.64
N PRO A 351 -21.23 -4.95 12.93
CA PRO A 351 -22.01 -5.06 14.17
C PRO A 351 -22.82 -6.36 14.31
N GLY A 352 -22.96 -7.15 13.24
CA GLY A 352 -23.58 -8.48 13.30
C GLY A 352 -22.58 -9.63 13.44
N ALA A 353 -21.27 -9.34 13.37
CA ALA A 353 -20.21 -10.32 13.61
C ALA A 353 -19.91 -10.46 15.10
N ARG A 354 -19.31 -11.58 15.47
CA ARG A 354 -18.81 -11.87 16.82
C ARG A 354 -17.42 -12.46 16.71
N GLY A 355 -16.45 -11.85 17.39
CA GLY A 355 -15.04 -12.25 17.32
C GLY A 355 -14.46 -12.75 18.64
N ILE A 356 -13.16 -13.06 18.64
CA ILE A 356 -12.39 -13.46 19.83
C ILE A 356 -12.56 -12.43 20.95
N GLY A 357 -12.47 -11.14 20.61
CA GLY A 357 -12.65 -10.05 21.56
C GLY A 357 -13.97 -10.13 22.32
N ASP A 358 -15.08 -10.32 21.61
CA ASP A 358 -16.41 -10.45 22.23
C ASP A 358 -16.49 -11.70 23.11
N ILE A 359 -16.03 -12.84 22.58
CA ILE A 359 -16.04 -14.12 23.29
C ILE A 359 -15.23 -14.05 24.58
N LEU A 360 -14.03 -13.45 24.55
CA LEU A 360 -13.18 -13.32 25.74
C LEU A 360 -13.74 -12.29 26.73
N HIS A 361 -14.34 -11.20 26.25
CA HIS A 361 -15.03 -10.23 27.09
C HIS A 361 -16.17 -10.89 27.89
N ASP A 362 -17.02 -11.68 27.22
CA ASP A 362 -18.11 -12.43 27.86
C ASP A 362 -17.59 -13.45 28.90
N GLN A 363 -16.33 -13.89 28.74
CA GLN A 363 -15.63 -14.76 29.67
C GLN A 363 -14.86 -14.01 30.77
N GLY A 364 -15.02 -12.70 30.88
CA GLY A 364 -14.45 -11.87 31.94
C GLY A 364 -12.95 -11.55 31.77
N TYR A 365 -12.45 -11.60 30.53
CA TYR A 365 -11.08 -11.20 30.24
C TYR A 365 -10.91 -9.68 30.30
N GLU A 366 -9.78 -9.23 30.87
CA GLU A 366 -9.32 -7.86 30.68
C GLU A 366 -8.51 -7.76 29.40
N GLN A 367 -8.83 -6.82 28.52
CA GLN A 367 -8.31 -6.79 27.16
C GLN A 367 -7.63 -5.47 26.83
N THR A 368 -6.42 -5.56 26.27
CA THR A 368 -5.68 -4.41 25.75
C THR A 368 -5.22 -4.69 24.33
N ILE A 369 -5.43 -3.73 23.43
CA ILE A 369 -4.86 -3.70 22.08
C ILE A 369 -3.84 -2.56 22.03
N MET A 370 -2.64 -2.81 21.47
CA MET A 370 -1.56 -1.83 21.46
C MET A 370 -0.97 -1.58 20.07
N PHE A 371 -0.81 -0.30 19.72
CA PHE A 371 -0.28 0.16 18.43
C PHE A 371 0.77 1.26 18.60
N GLY A 372 1.81 1.25 17.76
CA GLY A 372 2.74 2.38 17.65
C GLY A 372 2.15 3.62 16.97
N ALA A 373 1.05 3.45 16.23
CA ALA A 373 0.37 4.46 15.43
C ALA A 373 -0.96 4.92 16.08
N ASP A 374 -1.62 5.89 15.46
CA ASP A 374 -2.99 6.30 15.82
C ASP A 374 -4.00 5.22 15.37
N ALA A 375 -4.78 4.68 16.31
CA ALA A 375 -5.74 3.61 16.03
C ALA A 375 -6.96 4.07 15.22
N ASP A 376 -7.20 5.38 15.04
CA ASP A 376 -8.25 5.85 14.13
C ASP A 376 -7.94 5.45 12.68
N PHE A 377 -6.66 5.26 12.35
CA PHE A 377 -6.24 4.78 11.04
C PHE A 377 -6.81 3.38 10.77
N GLY A 378 -7.33 3.17 9.56
CA GLY A 378 -7.97 1.90 9.18
C GLY A 378 -9.27 1.56 9.94
N GLY A 379 -9.74 2.43 10.83
CA GLY A 379 -10.93 2.21 11.65
C GLY A 379 -10.72 1.30 12.86
N LEU A 380 -9.47 1.09 13.31
CA LEU A 380 -9.16 0.19 14.44
C LEU A 380 -9.80 0.67 15.75
N THR A 381 -9.85 1.98 16.01
CA THR A 381 -10.58 2.53 17.16
C THR A 381 -12.03 2.05 17.18
N THR A 382 -12.73 2.13 16.05
CA THR A 382 -14.12 1.69 15.97
C THR A 382 -14.24 0.18 16.11
N TYR A 383 -13.33 -0.59 15.50
CA TYR A 383 -13.30 -2.04 15.62
C TYR A 383 -13.17 -2.46 17.10
N PHE A 384 -12.09 -2.08 17.77
CA PHE A 384 -11.78 -2.55 19.11
C PHE A 384 -12.66 -1.93 20.21
N THR A 385 -13.31 -0.79 19.93
CA THR A 385 -14.37 -0.25 20.81
C THR A 385 -15.68 -1.04 20.65
N SER A 386 -16.02 -1.46 19.42
CA SER A 386 -17.29 -2.16 19.15
C SER A 386 -17.25 -3.65 19.48
N HIS A 387 -16.05 -4.24 19.54
CA HIS A 387 -15.84 -5.66 19.76
C HIS A 387 -14.91 -5.93 20.95
N GLY A 388 -15.46 -6.45 22.05
CA GLY A 388 -14.69 -6.90 23.22
C GLY A 388 -14.26 -5.85 24.25
N GLU A 389 -14.69 -4.58 24.11
CA GLU A 389 -14.37 -3.48 25.04
C GLU A 389 -12.87 -3.38 25.39
N PHE A 390 -12.00 -3.33 24.37
CA PHE A 390 -10.56 -3.24 24.60
C PHE A 390 -10.16 -1.88 25.18
N ASN A 391 -9.18 -1.89 26.07
CA ASN A 391 -8.33 -0.72 26.30
C ASN A 391 -7.45 -0.50 25.05
N ILE A 392 -7.64 0.63 24.36
CA ILE A 392 -6.85 0.98 23.18
C ILE A 392 -5.62 1.78 23.62
N PHE A 393 -4.45 1.16 23.52
CA PHE A 393 -3.16 1.72 23.88
C PHE A 393 -2.40 2.12 22.60
N ASP A 394 -2.73 3.28 22.06
CA ASP A 394 -2.22 3.79 20.79
C ASP A 394 -1.34 5.05 20.99
N LEU A 395 -0.94 5.70 19.89
CA LEU A 395 -0.20 6.98 19.90
C LEU A 395 -0.86 8.08 20.75
N ASN A 396 -2.20 8.17 20.72
CA ASN A 396 -2.92 9.18 21.48
C ASN A 396 -2.90 8.86 22.97
N HIS A 397 -3.06 7.59 23.34
CA HIS A 397 -2.94 7.11 24.72
C HIS A 397 -1.56 7.45 25.31
N VAL A 398 -0.47 7.08 24.63
CA VAL A 398 0.89 7.33 25.16
C VAL A 398 1.22 8.81 25.33
N ARG A 399 0.67 9.68 24.45
CA ARG A 399 0.80 11.14 24.60
C ARG A 399 0.01 11.60 25.81
N ASN A 400 -1.25 11.19 25.95
CA ASN A 400 -2.11 11.61 27.06
C ASN A 400 -1.54 11.21 28.43
N GLU A 401 -0.91 10.04 28.52
CA GLU A 401 -0.23 9.56 29.73
C GLU A 401 1.18 10.17 29.94
N GLY A 402 1.66 11.00 29.01
CA GLY A 402 2.97 11.66 29.09
C GLY A 402 4.16 10.71 28.96
N LEU A 403 3.96 9.54 28.35
CA LEU A 403 5.02 8.54 28.11
C LEU A 403 5.98 8.96 26.99
N ILE A 404 5.51 9.85 26.12
CA ILE A 404 6.28 10.54 25.06
C ILE A 404 5.85 12.02 24.98
N PRO A 405 6.68 12.92 24.40
CA PRO A 405 6.28 14.30 24.14
C PRO A 405 5.01 14.40 23.26
N GLN A 406 4.20 15.43 23.49
CA GLN A 406 2.92 15.64 22.77
C GLN A 406 3.09 15.79 21.25
N ASP A 407 4.21 16.36 20.81
CA ASP A 407 4.56 16.57 19.41
C ASP A 407 5.44 15.46 18.82
N TYR A 408 5.71 14.40 19.58
CA TYR A 408 6.58 13.30 19.14
C TYR A 408 5.92 12.51 18.01
N GLN A 409 6.55 12.49 16.84
CA GLN A 409 6.11 11.71 15.68
C GLN A 409 7.34 11.16 14.95
N VAL A 410 7.49 9.84 14.94
CA VAL A 410 8.50 9.12 14.16
C VAL A 410 7.77 8.08 13.32
N TRP A 411 8.01 8.11 12.01
CA TRP A 411 7.41 7.17 11.06
C TRP A 411 5.87 7.17 11.15
N TRP A 412 5.24 6.06 11.55
CA TRP A 412 3.78 5.93 11.72
C TRP A 412 3.25 6.45 13.08
N GLY A 413 4.13 6.78 14.02
CA GLY A 413 3.76 7.32 15.34
C GLY A 413 4.97 7.30 16.26
N TYR A 414 5.25 6.14 16.86
CA TYR A 414 6.51 5.87 17.55
C TYR A 414 7.05 4.48 17.18
N GLU A 415 8.35 4.29 17.42
CA GLU A 415 9.12 3.13 16.98
C GLU A 415 8.83 1.87 17.83
N ASP A 416 9.05 0.68 17.25
CA ASP A 416 8.73 -0.60 17.90
C ASP A 416 9.55 -0.83 19.19
N ASP A 417 10.72 -0.21 19.34
CA ASP A 417 11.54 -0.29 20.56
C ASP A 417 10.80 0.23 21.81
N LYS A 418 10.06 1.33 21.65
CA LYS A 418 9.19 1.91 22.68
C LYS A 418 7.92 1.10 22.82
N LEU A 419 7.36 0.59 21.71
CA LEU A 419 6.20 -0.29 21.73
C LEU A 419 6.43 -1.51 22.61
N TYR A 420 7.54 -2.24 22.43
CA TYR A 420 7.88 -3.39 23.27
C TYR A 420 8.09 -3.01 24.74
N ARG A 421 8.64 -1.83 25.02
CA ARG A 421 8.79 -1.35 26.41
C ARG A 421 7.42 -1.12 27.06
N PHE A 422 6.52 -0.40 26.40
CA PHE A 422 5.18 -0.16 26.90
C PHE A 422 4.35 -1.45 27.02
N ALA A 423 4.53 -2.39 26.08
CA ALA A 423 3.91 -3.71 26.15
C ALA A 423 4.33 -4.48 27.40
N LYS A 424 5.62 -4.43 27.78
CA LYS A 424 6.11 -5.07 29.02
C LYS A 424 5.42 -4.48 30.26
N ASP A 425 5.30 -3.16 30.33
CA ASP A 425 4.66 -2.47 31.45
C ASP A 425 3.17 -2.83 31.54
N GLU A 426 2.46 -2.81 30.41
CA GLU A 426 1.03 -3.11 30.37
C GLU A 426 0.70 -4.58 30.63
N ILE A 427 1.46 -5.54 30.08
CA ILE A 427 1.29 -6.96 30.40
C ILE A 427 1.57 -7.22 31.88
N THR A 428 2.58 -6.54 32.45
CA THR A 428 2.86 -6.63 33.89
C THR A 428 1.66 -6.16 34.72
N ARG A 429 1.06 -5.02 34.34
CA ARG A 429 -0.17 -4.51 34.97
C ARG A 429 -1.33 -5.51 34.85
N LEU A 430 -1.62 -6.00 33.64
CA LEU A 430 -2.67 -6.99 33.38
C LEU A 430 -2.48 -8.24 34.24
N SER A 431 -1.26 -8.77 34.30
CA SER A 431 -0.93 -9.97 35.08
C SER A 431 -1.13 -9.79 36.60
N ALA A 432 -1.02 -8.56 37.10
CA ALA A 432 -1.19 -8.24 38.52
C ALA A 432 -2.66 -8.11 38.94
N THR A 433 -3.61 -8.02 38.00
CA THR A 433 -5.05 -7.88 38.30
C THR A 433 -5.69 -9.16 38.84
N GLY A 434 -5.08 -10.33 38.58
CA GLY A 434 -5.63 -11.64 38.90
C GLY A 434 -6.76 -12.11 37.98
N LYS A 435 -7.16 -11.30 36.98
CA LYS A 435 -8.10 -11.69 35.94
C LYS A 435 -7.38 -12.40 34.78
N PRO A 436 -8.04 -13.29 34.02
CA PRO A 436 -7.51 -13.70 32.74
C PRO A 436 -7.40 -12.47 31.82
N PHE A 437 -6.37 -12.39 31.00
CA PHE A 437 -6.17 -11.26 30.11
C PHE A 437 -5.93 -11.65 28.65
N ASN A 438 -6.30 -10.74 27.76
CA ASN A 438 -5.96 -10.76 26.34
C ASN A 438 -5.14 -9.51 26.02
N PHE A 439 -3.86 -9.68 25.75
CA PHE A 439 -3.01 -8.61 25.24
C PHE A 439 -2.73 -8.85 23.76
N THR A 440 -3.16 -7.94 22.91
CA THR A 440 -2.87 -7.98 21.47
C THR A 440 -2.04 -6.76 21.11
N MET A 441 -1.08 -6.92 20.21
CA MET A 441 -0.29 -5.80 19.70
C MET A 441 0.06 -5.97 18.23
N GLU A 442 0.36 -4.87 17.56
CA GLU A 442 0.90 -4.83 16.20
C GLU A 442 2.14 -3.93 16.12
N THR A 443 3.21 -4.45 15.54
CA THR A 443 4.46 -3.73 15.25
C THR A 443 4.32 -2.91 13.96
N ALA A 444 5.20 -1.95 13.67
CA ALA A 444 5.09 -1.12 12.46
C ALA A 444 6.41 -0.89 11.69
N ASP A 445 7.57 -1.26 12.22
CA ASP A 445 8.86 -0.91 11.61
C ASP A 445 9.05 -1.57 10.23
N THR A 446 8.46 -2.74 9.99
CA THR A 446 8.48 -3.45 8.70
C THR A 446 7.44 -2.97 7.69
N HIS A 447 6.66 -1.93 8.01
CA HIS A 447 5.64 -1.38 7.12
C HIS A 447 6.29 -0.77 5.86
N PHE A 448 5.65 -1.00 4.71
CA PHE A 448 6.14 -0.50 3.42
C PHE A 448 6.04 1.04 3.30
N PRO A 449 6.86 1.70 2.44
CA PRO A 449 7.98 1.15 1.68
C PRO A 449 9.31 1.17 2.45
N ASP A 450 10.20 0.21 2.16
CA ASP A 450 11.56 0.02 2.69
C ASP A 450 11.70 -0.09 4.23
N GLY A 451 10.62 0.08 5.01
CA GLY A 451 10.59 -0.02 6.47
C GLY A 451 11.32 1.11 7.20
N TYR A 452 11.22 1.10 8.52
CA TYR A 452 11.94 1.96 9.45
C TYR A 452 13.02 1.15 10.18
N LEU A 453 14.28 1.56 10.03
CA LEU A 453 15.39 0.98 10.78
C LEU A 453 15.75 1.92 11.93
N GLN A 454 15.71 1.40 13.15
CA GLN A 454 16.09 2.16 14.35
C GLN A 454 17.51 2.75 14.21
N GLU A 455 17.69 3.97 14.71
CA GLU A 455 19.01 4.61 14.76
C GLU A 455 20.02 3.75 15.54
N GLY A 456 21.17 3.46 14.92
CA GLY A 456 22.22 2.64 15.51
C GLY A 456 22.02 1.13 15.38
N ALA A 457 20.93 0.67 14.75
CA ALA A 457 20.75 -0.74 14.44
C ALA A 457 21.82 -1.26 13.45
N PRO A 458 22.27 -2.52 13.57
CA PRO A 458 23.21 -3.12 12.62
C PRO A 458 22.65 -3.18 11.19
N THR A 459 23.51 -2.95 10.21
CA THR A 459 23.18 -3.04 8.77
C THR A 459 24.04 -4.09 8.06
N PRO A 460 23.82 -5.40 8.32
CA PRO A 460 24.62 -6.46 7.70
C PRO A 460 24.36 -6.65 6.19
N HIS A 461 23.25 -6.12 5.66
CA HIS A 461 22.86 -6.26 4.26
C HIS A 461 22.92 -4.92 3.52
N ASP A 462 23.12 -4.97 2.20
CA ASP A 462 23.04 -3.79 1.33
C ASP A 462 21.61 -3.24 1.20
N SER A 463 20.60 -4.11 1.41
CA SER A 463 19.18 -3.73 1.36
C SER A 463 18.72 -3.19 2.71
N GLN A 464 18.20 -1.95 2.74
CA GLN A 464 17.61 -1.38 3.95
C GLN A 464 16.46 -2.24 4.48
N TYR A 465 15.55 -2.67 3.61
CA TYR A 465 14.41 -3.49 4.05
C TYR A 465 14.86 -4.83 4.64
N ALA A 466 15.92 -5.45 4.09
CA ALA A 466 16.49 -6.66 4.69
C ALA A 466 17.04 -6.40 6.10
N ASN A 467 17.69 -5.26 6.32
CA ASN A 467 18.17 -4.86 7.64
C ASN A 467 17.01 -4.61 8.62
N VAL A 468 15.92 -3.98 8.16
CA VAL A 468 14.71 -3.77 8.96
C VAL A 468 14.08 -5.10 9.36
N ILE A 469 13.90 -6.03 8.40
CA ILE A 469 13.35 -7.36 8.68
C ILE A 469 14.20 -8.08 9.72
N GLN A 470 15.53 -8.15 9.51
CA GLN A 470 16.42 -8.86 10.43
C GLN A 470 16.46 -8.22 11.82
N PHE A 471 16.39 -6.90 11.92
CA PHE A 471 16.36 -6.22 13.21
C PHE A 471 15.02 -6.42 13.94
N SER A 472 13.90 -6.18 13.25
CA SER A 472 12.54 -6.25 13.82
C SER A 472 12.20 -7.65 14.36
N GLN A 473 12.53 -8.71 13.60
CA GLN A 473 12.30 -10.08 14.07
C GLN A 473 13.15 -10.42 15.31
N ALA A 474 14.36 -9.87 15.44
CA ALA A 474 15.22 -10.10 16.60
C ALA A 474 14.66 -9.39 17.85
N GLU A 475 14.15 -8.17 17.71
CA GLU A 475 13.47 -7.46 18.80
C GLU A 475 12.19 -8.18 19.24
N THR A 476 11.41 -8.69 18.29
CA THR A 476 10.24 -9.54 18.57
C THR A 476 10.64 -10.74 19.43
N VAL A 477 11.70 -11.45 19.04
CA VAL A 477 12.18 -12.61 19.80
C VAL A 477 12.66 -12.21 21.20
N LYS A 478 13.37 -11.09 21.36
CA LYS A 478 13.75 -10.58 22.70
C LYS A 478 12.55 -10.31 23.58
N PHE A 479 11.47 -9.74 23.02
CA PHE A 479 10.23 -9.52 23.74
C PHE A 479 9.57 -10.84 24.15
N VAL A 480 9.52 -11.83 23.26
CA VAL A 480 9.00 -13.17 23.57
C VAL A 480 9.83 -13.86 24.64
N ARG A 481 11.17 -13.77 24.60
CA ARG A 481 12.04 -14.32 25.65
C ARG A 481 11.78 -13.65 27.01
N TRP A 482 11.50 -12.35 27.01
CA TRP A 482 11.07 -11.66 28.22
C TRP A 482 9.72 -12.22 28.73
N ILE A 483 8.73 -12.42 27.86
CA ILE A 483 7.43 -13.04 28.21
C ILE A 483 7.66 -14.42 28.84
N GLN A 484 8.47 -15.27 28.22
CA GLN A 484 8.77 -16.63 28.68
C GLN A 484 9.41 -16.67 30.08
N ALA A 485 10.13 -15.62 30.47
CA ALA A 485 10.75 -15.49 31.78
C ALA A 485 9.76 -15.08 32.89
N GLN A 486 8.53 -14.66 32.54
CA GLN A 486 7.56 -14.18 33.52
C GLN A 486 6.78 -15.32 34.19
N SER A 487 6.37 -15.11 35.44
CA SER A 487 5.61 -16.11 36.22
C SER A 487 4.24 -16.43 35.63
N PHE A 488 3.64 -15.50 34.88
CA PHE A 488 2.37 -15.71 34.21
C PHE A 488 2.48 -16.63 32.98
N TYR A 489 3.68 -16.79 32.39
CA TYR A 489 3.85 -17.50 31.12
C TYR A 489 3.30 -18.92 31.16
N LYS A 490 3.44 -19.64 32.28
CA LYS A 490 2.91 -21.02 32.45
C LYS A 490 1.43 -21.18 32.06
N ASP A 491 0.63 -20.13 32.23
CA ASP A 491 -0.80 -20.09 31.97
C ASP A 491 -1.15 -19.14 30.81
N THR A 492 -0.19 -18.83 29.94
CA THR A 492 -0.37 -17.90 28.81
C THR A 492 -0.05 -18.60 27.49
N THR A 493 -1.01 -18.58 26.57
CA THR A 493 -0.78 -18.94 25.16
C THR A 493 -0.24 -17.70 24.44
N VAL A 494 0.87 -17.84 23.71
CA VAL A 494 1.46 -16.74 22.92
C VAL A 494 1.33 -17.08 21.44
N LEU A 495 0.65 -16.23 20.69
CA LEU A 495 0.47 -16.33 19.26
C LEU A 495 1.31 -15.24 18.57
N ILE A 496 2.11 -15.63 17.59
CA ILE A 496 2.95 -14.71 16.80
C ILE A 496 2.62 -14.97 15.34
N THR A 497 2.08 -13.95 14.68
CA THR A 497 1.67 -14.06 13.27
C THR A 497 2.15 -12.83 12.52
N GLY A 498 2.53 -13.00 11.26
CA GLY A 498 2.41 -11.87 10.36
C GLY A 498 0.93 -11.50 10.20
N ASP A 499 0.62 -10.26 9.92
CA ASP A 499 -0.73 -9.84 9.55
C ASP A 499 -1.00 -10.17 8.07
N HIS A 500 -0.12 -9.77 7.16
CA HIS A 500 -0.24 -10.02 5.72
C HIS A 500 1.13 -10.17 5.03
N LEU A 501 1.12 -10.44 3.72
CA LEU A 501 2.33 -10.43 2.91
C LEU A 501 2.85 -9.00 2.74
N SER A 502 4.17 -8.81 2.72
CA SER A 502 4.75 -7.50 2.49
C SER A 502 4.37 -6.92 1.13
N MET A 503 4.05 -5.63 1.15
CA MET A 503 3.71 -4.86 -0.04
C MET A 503 4.94 -4.23 -0.73
N ASP A 504 6.17 -4.49 -0.24
CA ASP A 504 7.40 -3.91 -0.80
C ASP A 504 7.80 -4.52 -2.15
N LYS A 505 7.18 -4.04 -3.23
CA LYS A 505 7.43 -4.52 -4.59
C LYS A 505 8.89 -4.46 -5.04
N LYS A 506 9.64 -3.47 -4.56
CA LYS A 506 11.02 -3.25 -4.97
C LYS A 506 11.90 -4.35 -4.39
N PHE A 507 11.64 -4.74 -3.15
CA PHE A 507 12.33 -5.85 -2.51
C PHE A 507 12.09 -7.19 -3.24
N PHE A 508 10.86 -7.42 -3.71
CA PHE A 508 10.48 -8.66 -4.40
C PHE A 508 10.59 -8.64 -5.94
N GLU A 509 11.23 -7.62 -6.55
CA GLU A 509 11.24 -7.44 -8.02
C GLU A 509 11.81 -8.66 -8.77
N HIS A 510 12.72 -9.40 -8.15
CA HIS A 510 13.43 -10.54 -8.77
C HIS A 510 12.96 -11.90 -8.25
N PHE A 511 11.89 -11.95 -7.46
CA PHE A 511 11.33 -13.22 -7.00
C PHE A 511 10.71 -13.98 -8.16
N ASP A 512 10.84 -15.31 -8.12
CA ASP A 512 10.16 -16.19 -9.06
C ASP A 512 8.64 -16.00 -8.92
N PRO A 513 7.91 -15.60 -9.98
CA PRO A 513 6.46 -15.43 -9.92
C PRO A 513 5.69 -16.71 -9.57
N SER A 514 6.31 -17.89 -9.72
CA SER A 514 5.73 -19.17 -9.33
C SER A 514 5.91 -19.51 -7.84
N TYR A 515 6.75 -18.78 -7.11
CA TYR A 515 6.92 -18.95 -5.67
C TYR A 515 5.68 -18.45 -4.92
N GLN A 516 5.04 -19.35 -4.17
CA GLN A 516 3.86 -19.03 -3.38
C GLN A 516 4.27 -18.50 -2.01
N ARG A 517 4.17 -17.18 -1.84
CA ARG A 517 4.41 -16.48 -0.57
C ARG A 517 3.34 -16.86 0.47
N THR A 518 3.73 -16.98 1.73
CA THR A 518 2.83 -17.27 2.87
C THR A 518 3.23 -16.51 4.11
N VAL A 519 2.23 -16.12 4.92
CA VAL A 519 2.43 -15.33 6.14
C VAL A 519 3.05 -16.18 7.24
N PHE A 520 3.87 -15.59 8.11
CA PHE A 520 4.50 -16.31 9.21
C PHE A 520 3.48 -16.67 10.31
N ASN A 521 3.63 -17.82 10.97
CA ASN A 521 2.82 -18.19 12.12
C ASN A 521 3.58 -19.05 13.13
N LEU A 522 3.33 -18.79 14.41
CA LEU A 522 3.88 -19.55 15.52
C LEU A 522 2.95 -19.47 16.75
N ILE A 523 2.65 -20.62 17.33
CA ILE A 523 1.92 -20.77 18.58
C ILE A 523 2.86 -21.34 19.64
N LEU A 524 3.03 -20.63 20.74
CA LEU A 524 3.84 -21.05 21.89
C LEU A 524 2.95 -21.33 23.09
N ASN A 525 3.31 -22.36 23.85
CA ASN A 525 2.67 -22.73 25.11
C ASN A 525 1.15 -22.97 25.02
N ALA A 526 0.70 -23.50 23.88
CA ALA A 526 -0.64 -24.07 23.76
C ALA A 526 -0.72 -25.38 24.56
N PRO A 527 -1.81 -25.64 25.30
CA PRO A 527 -2.06 -26.96 25.89
C PRO A 527 -2.35 -28.02 24.82
N GLN A 528 -2.80 -27.56 23.66
CA GLN A 528 -3.23 -28.39 22.54
C GLN A 528 -2.02 -28.84 21.72
N LYS A 529 -2.07 -30.09 21.27
CA LYS A 529 -1.04 -30.68 20.40
C LYS A 529 -1.72 -31.13 19.13
N SER A 530 -1.12 -30.82 17.98
CA SER A 530 -1.51 -31.41 16.70
C SER A 530 -0.48 -32.45 16.28
N ALA A 531 -0.96 -33.56 15.72
CA ALA A 531 -0.09 -34.54 15.05
C ALA A 531 0.21 -34.13 13.60
N GLU A 532 -0.54 -33.17 13.04
CA GLU A 532 -0.49 -32.77 11.63
C GLU A 532 -0.36 -31.25 11.53
N THR A 533 0.89 -30.78 11.55
CA THR A 533 1.25 -29.37 11.40
C THR A 533 1.76 -29.05 9.99
N HIS A 534 2.02 -30.05 9.17
CA HIS A 534 2.52 -29.91 7.79
C HIS A 534 1.47 -30.36 6.78
N ASN A 535 1.65 -29.93 5.52
CA ASN A 535 0.75 -30.23 4.41
C ASN A 535 -0.71 -29.81 4.66
N ARG A 536 -0.91 -28.76 5.46
CA ARG A 536 -2.20 -28.13 5.71
C ARG A 536 -2.37 -26.94 4.79
N PHE A 537 -3.46 -26.87 4.04
CA PHE A 537 -3.76 -25.70 3.20
C PHE A 537 -4.75 -24.81 3.94
N PHE A 538 -4.39 -23.59 4.30
CA PHE A 538 -5.21 -22.77 5.18
C PHE A 538 -5.01 -21.28 4.93
N SER A 539 -5.82 -20.47 5.59
CA SER A 539 -5.94 -19.03 5.39
C SER A 539 -6.05 -18.31 6.74
N PRO A 540 -5.98 -16.97 6.77
CA PRO A 540 -6.10 -16.23 8.02
C PRO A 540 -7.41 -16.47 8.77
N VAL A 541 -8.52 -16.84 8.11
CA VAL A 541 -9.79 -17.12 8.82
C VAL A 541 -9.70 -18.33 9.75
N ASP A 542 -8.80 -19.27 9.46
CA ASP A 542 -8.62 -20.49 10.25
C ASP A 542 -7.97 -20.19 11.62
N PHE A 543 -7.31 -19.04 11.78
CA PHE A 543 -6.77 -18.62 13.08
C PHE A 543 -7.86 -18.27 14.09
N PHE A 544 -9.10 -17.99 13.67
CA PHE A 544 -10.17 -17.68 14.61
C PHE A 544 -10.47 -18.85 15.56
N PRO A 545 -10.92 -20.02 15.08
CA PRO A 545 -11.10 -21.18 15.95
C PRO A 545 -9.77 -21.72 16.50
N THR A 546 -8.68 -21.66 15.73
CA THR A 546 -7.37 -22.17 16.17
C THR A 546 -6.82 -21.42 17.37
N THR A 547 -7.04 -20.10 17.47
CA THR A 547 -6.59 -19.30 18.63
C THR A 547 -7.32 -19.69 19.90
N LEU A 548 -8.65 -19.86 19.83
CA LEU A 548 -9.44 -20.33 20.98
C LEU A 548 -9.03 -21.75 21.40
N SER A 549 -8.83 -22.65 20.44
CA SER A 549 -8.33 -24.01 20.69
C SER A 549 -6.93 -24.00 21.32
N ALA A 550 -6.04 -23.12 20.85
CA ALA A 550 -4.71 -22.91 21.44
C ALA A 550 -4.76 -22.36 22.88
N MET A 551 -5.87 -21.76 23.31
CA MET A 551 -6.10 -21.35 24.70
C MET A 551 -6.72 -22.45 25.56
N GLY A 552 -7.02 -23.61 24.98
CA GLY A 552 -7.64 -24.73 25.67
C GLY A 552 -9.17 -24.80 25.53
N VAL A 553 -9.79 -23.95 24.71
CA VAL A 553 -11.24 -23.93 24.51
C VAL A 553 -11.63 -25.07 23.56
N GLU A 554 -12.57 -25.91 23.97
CA GLU A 554 -13.16 -26.91 23.08
C GLU A 554 -14.23 -26.25 22.20
N ILE A 555 -14.20 -26.56 20.90
CA ILE A 555 -15.12 -26.02 19.90
C ILE A 555 -15.89 -27.19 19.28
N ASP A 556 -17.20 -27.23 19.50
CA ASP A 556 -18.05 -28.24 18.86
C ASP A 556 -18.05 -28.05 17.33
N GLY A 557 -17.84 -29.15 16.60
CA GLY A 557 -17.67 -29.14 15.15
C GLY A 557 -16.38 -28.48 14.63
N HIS A 558 -15.46 -28.03 15.50
CA HIS A 558 -14.14 -27.50 15.13
C HIS A 558 -14.12 -26.31 14.16
N ARG A 559 -15.23 -25.57 14.03
CA ARG A 559 -15.36 -24.46 13.05
C ARG A 559 -16.04 -23.26 13.67
N LEU A 560 -15.57 -22.06 13.33
CA LEU A 560 -16.17 -20.78 13.69
C LEU A 560 -15.97 -19.78 12.55
N GLY A 561 -17.01 -19.01 12.22
CA GLY A 561 -17.04 -18.21 11.01
C GLY A 561 -16.83 -19.11 9.78
N LEU A 562 -15.87 -18.75 8.93
CA LEU A 562 -15.42 -19.58 7.81
C LEU A 562 -14.23 -20.47 8.19
N GLY A 563 -13.58 -20.22 9.33
CA GLY A 563 -12.37 -20.91 9.74
C GLY A 563 -12.62 -22.33 10.26
N THR A 564 -11.60 -23.17 10.10
CA THR A 564 -11.50 -24.50 10.71
C THR A 564 -10.31 -24.53 11.68
N ASP A 565 -10.51 -25.14 12.86
CA ASP A 565 -9.44 -25.32 13.86
C ASP A 565 -8.32 -26.20 13.28
N LEU A 566 -7.11 -25.64 13.18
CA LEU A 566 -5.94 -26.32 12.65
C LEU A 566 -5.43 -27.43 13.59
N PHE A 567 -5.81 -27.43 14.87
CA PHE A 567 -5.54 -28.56 15.77
C PHE A 567 -6.44 -29.77 15.50
N SER A 568 -7.56 -29.57 14.80
CA SER A 568 -8.46 -30.63 14.41
C SER A 568 -8.00 -31.33 13.12
N LYS A 569 -8.61 -32.49 12.83
CA LYS A 569 -8.44 -33.22 11.56
C LYS A 569 -9.43 -32.80 10.49
N GLU A 570 -10.31 -31.84 10.79
CA GLU A 570 -11.29 -31.37 9.82
C GLU A 570 -10.58 -30.59 8.71
N PRO A 571 -10.95 -30.81 7.43
CA PRO A 571 -10.38 -30.04 6.35
C PRO A 571 -10.81 -28.57 6.46
N THR A 572 -9.87 -27.66 6.22
CA THR A 572 -10.20 -26.25 6.01
C THR A 572 -11.01 -26.08 4.72
N LEU A 573 -11.64 -24.91 4.56
CA LEU A 573 -12.31 -24.59 3.30
C LEU A 573 -11.33 -24.52 2.12
N VAL A 574 -10.08 -24.13 2.38
CA VAL A 574 -9.02 -24.09 1.34
C VAL A 574 -8.59 -25.51 0.96
N GLU A 575 -8.48 -26.44 1.91
CA GLU A 575 -8.21 -27.86 1.65
C GLU A 575 -9.34 -28.51 0.84
N ARG A 576 -10.59 -28.18 1.17
CA ARG A 576 -11.78 -28.78 0.53
C ARG A 576 -12.00 -28.25 -0.90
N ASP A 577 -11.90 -26.94 -1.10
CA ASP A 577 -12.37 -26.29 -2.33
C ASP A 577 -11.24 -25.77 -3.23
N GLY A 578 -10.02 -25.66 -2.68
CA GLY A 578 -8.87 -25.05 -3.33
C GLY A 578 -8.82 -23.52 -3.18
N LEU A 579 -7.59 -22.98 -3.16
CA LEU A 579 -7.33 -21.55 -2.93
C LEU A 579 -7.95 -20.62 -3.99
N GLU A 580 -7.92 -21.04 -5.26
CA GLU A 580 -8.47 -20.24 -6.37
C GLU A 580 -9.99 -20.09 -6.23
N THR A 581 -10.70 -21.21 -6.07
CA THR A 581 -12.15 -21.24 -5.83
C THR A 581 -12.53 -20.43 -4.59
N PHE A 582 -11.80 -20.61 -3.48
CA PHE A 582 -12.06 -19.89 -2.24
C PHE A 582 -11.96 -18.38 -2.46
N ASN A 583 -10.88 -17.90 -3.11
CA ASN A 583 -10.72 -16.48 -3.43
C ASN A 583 -11.78 -15.95 -4.39
N GLU A 584 -12.13 -16.71 -5.43
CA GLU A 584 -13.17 -16.30 -6.38
C GLU A 584 -14.52 -16.14 -5.67
N GLU A 585 -14.90 -17.08 -4.81
CA GLU A 585 -16.16 -17.01 -4.08
C GLU A 585 -16.18 -15.89 -3.04
N LEU A 586 -15.07 -15.66 -2.32
CA LEU A 586 -14.94 -14.52 -1.43
C LEU A 586 -14.96 -13.18 -2.19
N SER A 587 -14.58 -13.18 -3.47
CA SER A 587 -14.59 -11.98 -4.31
C SER A 587 -15.96 -11.45 -4.68
N ARG A 588 -16.96 -12.33 -4.73
CA ARG A 588 -18.32 -11.98 -5.13
C ARG A 588 -19.09 -11.40 -3.95
N ARG A 589 -20.02 -10.48 -4.19
CA ARG A 589 -20.91 -9.92 -3.15
C ARG A 589 -21.70 -11.02 -2.43
N SER A 590 -21.85 -10.92 -1.11
CA SER A 590 -22.68 -11.83 -0.31
C SER A 590 -23.84 -11.07 0.32
N THR A 591 -25.07 -11.45 -0.01
CA THR A 591 -26.27 -10.82 0.57
C THR A 591 -26.39 -11.14 2.06
N PHE A 592 -25.96 -12.35 2.48
CA PHE A 592 -25.85 -12.71 3.89
C PHE A 592 -24.84 -11.82 4.62
N TYR A 593 -23.66 -11.59 4.06
CA TYR A 593 -22.66 -10.72 4.69
C TYR A 593 -23.21 -9.30 4.89
N ASP A 594 -23.80 -8.73 3.84
CA ASP A 594 -24.39 -7.38 3.87
C ASP A 594 -25.51 -7.24 4.92
N ARG A 595 -26.34 -8.27 5.11
CA ARG A 595 -27.53 -8.21 6.01
C ARG A 595 -27.31 -8.75 7.41
N SER A 596 -26.37 -9.67 7.58
CA SER A 596 -26.19 -10.41 8.84
C SER A 596 -24.91 -10.00 9.56
N LEU A 597 -23.90 -9.51 8.85
CA LEU A 597 -22.60 -9.14 9.43
C LEU A 597 -22.38 -7.63 9.43
N MET A 598 -22.84 -6.92 8.40
CA MET A 598 -22.69 -5.46 8.29
C MET A 598 -23.83 -4.64 8.94
N THR A 599 -24.96 -5.27 9.28
CA THR A 599 -26.10 -4.58 9.90
C THR A 599 -26.49 -5.25 11.21
N THR A 600 -27.00 -4.47 12.17
CA THR A 600 -27.68 -5.02 13.34
C THR A 600 -29.00 -5.67 12.90
N LEU A 601 -29.37 -6.80 13.50
CA LEU A 601 -30.55 -7.61 13.14
C LEU A 601 -31.91 -6.90 13.33
N ASP A 602 -31.92 -5.62 13.74
CA ASP A 602 -33.10 -4.83 14.12
C ASP A 602 -33.57 -3.82 13.04
N LYS A 603 -33.42 -4.13 11.75
CA LYS A 603 -34.04 -3.33 10.67
C LYS A 603 -34.79 -4.16 9.64
#